data_AF-A0A7S2A4G3-F1
#
_entry.id   AF-A0A7S2A4G3-F1
#
_cell.length_a   1.000
_cell.length_b   1.000
_cell.length_c   1.000
_cell.angle_alpha   90.00
_cell.angle_beta   90.00
_cell.angle_gamma   90.00
#
_symmetry.space_group_name_H-M   'P 1'
#
loop_
_entity.id
_entity.type
_entity.pdbx_description
1 polymer ?
#
loop_
_entity_poly.entity_id
_entity_poly.type
_entity_poly.pdbx_seq_one_letter_code
_entity_poly.pdbx_strand_id
1 'polypeptide(L)'
;DSTFLYTTPKQSCLGLWLALDDATMENGCLWVRPKSHLESVRRKFKRNPDYFGNSDKAPSSTPPPKLIFEDLVDVQTQKDICPWEGTLPENHTFQGLLDVGFVPIECKAGDLVVFPGTLDHLSLANTSKKSRHTFQLHLVEGYDVAGVTWDESNWLQYPNGMSFLSILNE
;
A
#
# COMPACT_ATOMS: atom_id res chain seq x y z
N ASP A 1 0.58 0.81 1.32
CA ASP A 1 -0.43 -0.30 1.32
C ASP A 1 -1.86 0.15 1.46
N SER A 2 -2.19 1.09 2.34
CA SER A 2 -3.57 1.55 2.55
C SER A 2 -4.22 2.14 1.29
N THR A 3 -3.44 2.60 0.31
CA THR A 3 -3.91 2.92 -1.05
C THR A 3 -4.66 1.74 -1.70
N PHE A 4 -4.25 0.50 -1.46
CA PHE A 4 -4.83 -0.71 -2.06
C PHE A 4 -5.73 -1.49 -1.10
N LEU A 5 -5.49 -1.38 0.21
CA LEU A 5 -6.16 -2.11 1.27
C LEU A 5 -6.85 -1.11 2.22
N TYR A 6 -7.83 -0.39 1.68
CA TYR A 6 -8.43 0.77 2.34
C TYR A 6 -9.44 0.36 3.41
N THR A 7 -9.49 1.12 4.50
CA THR A 7 -10.41 0.87 5.63
C THR A 7 -11.03 2.17 6.15
N THR A 8 -12.20 2.10 6.77
CA THR A 8 -12.93 3.26 7.33
C THR A 8 -13.43 2.97 8.75
N PRO A 9 -13.64 3.98 9.61
CA PRO A 9 -13.37 5.41 9.39
C PRO A 9 -11.88 5.78 9.49
N LYS A 10 -11.02 4.83 9.87
CA LYS A 10 -9.57 5.01 9.98
C LYS A 10 -8.83 3.89 9.24
N GLN A 11 -7.59 4.16 8.85
CA GLN A 11 -6.72 3.14 8.27
C GLN A 11 -6.21 2.18 9.35
N SER A 12 -6.33 0.88 9.11
CA SER A 12 -5.84 -0.16 10.04
C SER A 12 -4.94 -1.21 9.38
N CYS A 13 -4.58 -1.03 8.10
CA CYS A 13 -3.73 -1.98 7.41
C CYS A 13 -2.35 -2.01 8.09
N LEU A 14 -1.85 -3.20 8.40
CA LEU A 14 -0.51 -3.44 8.91
C LEU A 14 0.22 -4.39 7.95
N GLY A 15 1.38 -3.95 7.44
CA GLY A 15 2.25 -4.76 6.59
C GLY A 15 3.24 -5.54 7.44
N LEU A 16 3.32 -6.85 7.22
CA LEU A 16 4.33 -7.75 7.76
C LEU A 16 5.19 -8.20 6.61
N TRP A 17 6.48 -7.86 6.65
CA TRP A 17 7.45 -8.20 5.63
C TRP A 17 8.55 -9.05 6.25
N LEU A 18 8.57 -10.35 5.93
CA LEU A 18 9.54 -11.31 6.43
C LEU A 18 10.64 -11.53 5.38
N ALA A 19 11.89 -11.24 5.77
CA ALA A 19 13.06 -11.55 4.97
C ALA A 19 13.29 -13.06 4.91
N LEU A 20 13.24 -13.66 3.71
CA LEU A 20 13.63 -15.06 3.52
C LEU A 20 15.11 -15.19 3.11
N ASP A 21 15.63 -14.14 2.47
CA ASP A 21 17.05 -13.93 2.18
C ASP A 21 17.54 -12.65 2.89
N ASP A 22 18.86 -12.49 3.07
CA ASP A 22 19.45 -11.19 3.43
C ASP A 22 19.00 -10.12 2.43
N ALA A 23 18.52 -8.99 2.93
CA ALA A 23 18.11 -7.84 2.14
C ALA A 23 19.08 -6.69 2.39
N THR A 24 19.76 -6.26 1.33
CA THR A 24 20.73 -5.17 1.32
C THR A 24 20.31 -4.09 0.34
N MET A 25 20.98 -2.94 0.37
CA MET A 25 20.72 -1.88 -0.60
C MET A 25 20.92 -2.35 -2.06
N GLU A 26 21.92 -3.20 -2.33
CA GLU A 26 22.25 -3.66 -3.68
C GLU A 26 21.25 -4.68 -4.24
N ASN A 27 20.67 -5.52 -3.37
CA ASN A 27 19.70 -6.53 -3.79
C ASN A 27 18.23 -6.10 -3.60
N GLY A 28 18.00 -4.85 -3.22
CA GLY A 28 16.68 -4.22 -3.21
C GLY A 28 15.93 -4.44 -1.90
N CYS A 29 16.54 -4.05 -0.77
CA CYS A 29 15.85 -3.91 0.51
C CYS A 29 14.68 -2.90 0.44
N LEU A 30 13.90 -2.84 1.52
CA LEU A 30 12.90 -1.77 1.66
C LEU A 30 13.61 -0.43 1.90
N TRP A 31 12.99 0.62 1.39
CA TRP A 31 13.26 2.01 1.72
C TRP A 31 11.99 2.59 2.28
N VAL A 32 12.08 3.27 3.42
CA VAL A 32 10.92 3.87 4.09
C VAL A 32 11.15 5.34 4.34
N ARG A 33 10.10 6.16 4.32
CA ARG A 33 10.20 7.56 4.74
C ARG A 33 9.72 7.70 6.18
N PRO A 34 10.61 7.89 7.17
CA PRO A 34 10.21 7.94 8.57
C PRO A 34 9.13 9.00 8.81
N LYS A 35 8.16 8.70 9.68
CA LYS A 35 7.01 9.56 10.03
C LYS A 35 5.99 9.83 8.91
N SER A 36 6.19 9.35 7.69
CA SER A 36 5.21 9.52 6.60
C SER A 36 3.83 8.90 6.90
N HIS A 37 3.77 7.91 7.80
CA HIS A 37 2.51 7.31 8.27
C HIS A 37 1.58 8.27 9.02
N LEU A 38 2.08 9.45 9.42
CA LEU A 38 1.29 10.53 10.01
C LEU A 38 0.61 11.41 8.96
N GLU A 39 0.96 11.24 7.69
CA GLU A 39 0.33 11.91 6.56
C GLU A 39 -0.91 11.13 6.12
N SER A 40 -1.81 11.83 5.41
CA SER A 40 -3.03 11.21 4.89
C SER A 40 -2.72 10.27 3.72
N VAL A 41 -3.51 9.21 3.57
CA VAL A 41 -3.49 8.40 2.34
C VAL A 41 -3.96 9.25 1.19
N ARG A 42 -3.16 9.29 0.12
CA ARG A 42 -3.32 10.27 -0.97
C ARG A 42 -4.22 9.79 -2.09
N ARG A 43 -4.27 8.47 -2.31
CA ARG A 43 -5.09 7.85 -3.36
C ARG A 43 -5.65 6.53 -2.90
N LYS A 44 -6.64 6.04 -3.63
CA LYS A 44 -7.28 4.76 -3.41
C LYS A 44 -7.40 3.99 -4.72
N PHE A 45 -6.92 2.76 -4.74
CA PHE A 45 -7.09 1.83 -5.84
C PHE A 45 -8.37 1.01 -5.63
N LYS A 46 -9.37 1.27 -6.47
CA LYS A 46 -10.73 0.77 -6.25
C LYS A 46 -11.35 0.14 -7.49
N ARG A 47 -12.38 -0.66 -7.28
CA ARG A 47 -13.33 -1.12 -8.29
C ARG A 47 -14.03 0.07 -8.91
N ASN A 48 -14.07 0.10 -10.24
CA ASN A 48 -14.70 1.17 -10.99
C ASN A 48 -16.23 0.99 -10.97
N PRO A 49 -17.00 1.90 -10.35
CA PRO A 49 -18.46 1.79 -10.32
C PRO A 49 -19.07 1.78 -11.73
N ASP A 50 -18.45 2.46 -12.70
CA ASP A 50 -18.92 2.49 -14.09
C ASP A 50 -18.82 1.10 -14.76
N TYR A 51 -17.87 0.26 -14.34
CA TYR A 51 -17.71 -1.10 -14.85
C TYR A 51 -18.65 -2.09 -14.16
N PHE A 52 -18.84 -1.94 -12.84
CA PHE A 52 -19.62 -2.87 -12.04
C PHE A 52 -21.10 -2.50 -11.92
N GLY A 53 -21.56 -1.47 -12.63
CA GLY A 53 -22.97 -1.07 -12.68
C GLY A 53 -23.45 -0.31 -11.43
N ASN A 54 -22.52 0.28 -10.68
CA ASN A 54 -22.79 1.02 -9.45
C ASN A 54 -22.67 2.55 -9.63
N SER A 55 -22.67 3.03 -10.87
CA SER A 55 -22.59 4.47 -11.21
C SER A 55 -23.90 4.99 -11.79
N ASP A 56 -24.21 6.26 -11.55
CA ASP A 56 -25.33 6.96 -12.19
C ASP A 56 -25.07 7.36 -13.66
N LYS A 57 -23.90 7.00 -14.23
CA LYS A 57 -23.54 7.36 -15.60
C LYS A 57 -24.26 6.49 -16.63
N ALA A 58 -24.62 7.10 -17.75
CA ALA A 58 -25.18 6.39 -18.88
C ALA A 58 -24.17 5.35 -19.43
N PRO A 59 -24.64 4.21 -19.98
CA PRO A 59 -23.76 3.21 -20.57
C PRO A 59 -22.87 3.80 -21.67
N SER A 60 -21.56 3.61 -21.53
CA SER A 60 -20.58 3.97 -22.55
C SER A 60 -20.54 2.90 -23.65
N SER A 61 -20.29 3.31 -24.90
CA SER A 61 -20.07 2.38 -26.03
C SER A 61 -18.80 1.55 -25.86
N THR A 62 -17.85 2.01 -25.05
CA THR A 62 -16.62 1.31 -24.71
C THR A 62 -16.66 0.91 -23.23
N PRO A 63 -16.39 -0.37 -22.88
CA PRO A 63 -16.39 -0.80 -21.50
C PRO A 63 -15.30 -0.05 -20.71
N PRO A 64 -15.64 0.57 -19.57
CA PRO A 64 -14.66 1.27 -18.75
C PRO A 64 -13.66 0.30 -18.10
N PRO A 65 -12.50 0.77 -17.60
CA PRO A 65 -11.56 -0.10 -16.89
C PRO A 65 -12.20 -0.66 -15.61
N LYS A 66 -11.88 -1.90 -15.24
CA LYS A 66 -12.45 -2.55 -14.03
C LYS A 66 -11.97 -1.91 -12.73
N LEU A 67 -10.74 -1.41 -12.71
CA LEU A 67 -10.07 -0.86 -11.54
C LEU A 67 -9.54 0.53 -11.91
N ILE A 68 -9.62 1.47 -10.98
CA ILE A 68 -9.21 2.87 -11.15
C ILE A 68 -8.51 3.36 -9.88
N PHE A 69 -7.71 4.42 -10.03
CA PHE A 69 -7.27 5.23 -8.91
C PHE A 69 -8.24 6.41 -8.70
N GLU A 70 -8.60 6.64 -7.45
CA GLU A 70 -9.30 7.82 -6.97
C GLU A 70 -8.33 8.65 -6.12
N ASP A 71 -8.16 9.93 -6.46
CA ASP A 71 -7.37 10.86 -5.66
C ASP A 71 -8.18 11.29 -4.43
N LEU A 72 -7.59 11.16 -3.24
CA LEU A 72 -8.22 11.53 -1.96
C LEU A 72 -7.77 12.89 -1.46
N VAL A 73 -6.69 13.45 -2.03
CA VAL A 73 -6.20 14.78 -1.69
C VAL A 73 -6.96 15.82 -2.50
N ASP A 74 -7.45 16.87 -1.83
CA ASP A 74 -8.06 18.00 -2.52
C ASP A 74 -6.96 18.80 -3.24
N VAL A 75 -6.94 18.68 -4.57
CA VAL A 75 -6.04 19.37 -5.50
C VAL A 75 -6.07 20.89 -5.31
N GLN A 76 -7.16 21.45 -4.76
CA GLN A 76 -7.30 22.89 -4.50
C GLN A 76 -6.43 23.38 -3.32
N THR A 77 -6.15 22.53 -2.33
CA THR A 77 -5.42 22.96 -1.13
C THR A 77 -3.91 22.83 -1.25
N GLN A 78 -3.41 22.06 -2.24
CA GLN A 78 -2.00 21.68 -2.43
C GLN A 78 -1.27 21.14 -1.19
N LYS A 79 -2.00 20.89 -0.10
CA LYS A 79 -1.48 20.32 1.13
C LYS A 79 -1.26 18.84 0.86
N ASP A 80 -0.07 18.33 1.15
CA ASP A 80 0.30 16.91 1.01
C ASP A 80 0.50 16.39 -0.43
N ILE A 81 0.77 17.27 -1.42
CA ILE A 81 1.24 16.81 -2.74
C ILE A 81 2.61 16.15 -2.57
N CYS A 82 2.63 14.85 -2.82
CA CYS A 82 3.78 13.99 -2.71
C CYS A 82 4.25 13.59 -4.12
N PRO A 83 5.39 14.11 -4.62
CA PRO A 83 5.80 13.92 -6.02
C PRO A 83 6.00 12.46 -6.44
N TRP A 84 6.26 11.58 -5.47
CA TRP A 84 6.48 10.14 -5.68
C TRP A 84 5.23 9.28 -5.45
N GLU A 85 4.03 9.85 -5.39
CA GLU A 85 2.81 9.06 -5.22
C GLU A 85 2.55 8.18 -6.47
N GLY A 86 2.84 6.88 -6.35
CA GLY A 86 2.75 5.87 -7.43
C GLY A 86 3.84 5.95 -8.49
N THR A 87 4.93 6.65 -8.21
CA THR A 87 6.16 6.62 -9.01
C THR A 87 7.36 6.61 -8.07
N LEU A 88 8.55 6.27 -8.56
CA LEU A 88 9.76 6.53 -7.80
C LEU A 88 10.05 8.04 -7.78
N PRO A 89 10.75 8.55 -6.74
CA PRO A 89 11.36 9.88 -6.80
C PRO A 89 12.19 10.05 -8.07
N GLU A 90 12.22 11.26 -8.63
CA GLU A 90 12.89 11.55 -9.92
C GLU A 90 14.35 11.05 -9.92
N ASN A 91 15.11 11.41 -8.89
CA ASN A 91 16.41 10.80 -8.60
C ASN A 91 16.23 9.65 -7.59
N HIS A 92 16.10 8.42 -8.09
CA HIS A 92 15.95 7.20 -7.27
C HIS A 92 17.25 6.40 -7.18
N THR A 93 18.40 7.08 -7.23
CA THR A 93 19.67 6.50 -6.75
C THR A 93 19.63 6.36 -5.23
N PHE A 94 20.56 5.60 -4.63
CA PHE A 94 20.65 5.50 -3.16
C PHE A 94 20.75 6.88 -2.50
N GLN A 95 21.59 7.76 -3.04
CA GLN A 95 21.71 9.13 -2.53
C GLN A 95 20.45 9.94 -2.77
N GLY A 96 19.85 9.84 -3.97
CA GLY A 96 18.62 10.57 -4.28
C GLY A 96 17.46 10.23 -3.35
N LEU A 97 17.33 8.95 -2.94
CA LEU A 97 16.35 8.54 -1.93
C LEU A 97 16.65 9.12 -0.55
N LEU A 98 17.92 9.12 -0.12
CA LEU A 98 18.33 9.78 1.14
C LEU A 98 18.01 11.28 1.13
N ASP A 99 18.25 11.95 0.00
CA ASP A 99 18.03 13.39 -0.16
C ASP A 99 16.54 13.78 -0.01
N VAL A 100 15.62 12.89 -0.40
CA VAL A 100 14.17 13.07 -0.21
C VAL A 100 13.63 12.42 1.07
N GLY A 101 14.53 12.00 1.98
CA GLY A 101 14.19 11.58 3.34
C GLY A 101 13.81 10.10 3.49
N PHE A 102 14.01 9.27 2.47
CA PHE A 102 13.90 7.82 2.63
C PHE A 102 15.16 7.25 3.27
N VAL A 103 15.00 6.21 4.08
CA VAL A 103 16.09 5.46 4.70
C VAL A 103 16.00 3.97 4.32
N PRO A 104 17.13 3.30 4.04
CA PRO A 104 17.13 1.88 3.74
C PRO A 104 16.90 1.05 5.01
N ILE A 105 16.18 -0.05 4.86
CA ILE A 105 15.92 -1.04 5.91
C ILE A 105 16.56 -2.36 5.46
N GLU A 106 17.86 -2.48 5.71
CA GLU A 106 18.58 -3.73 5.50
C GLU A 106 18.21 -4.75 6.57
N CYS A 107 18.09 -6.02 6.17
CA CYS A 107 17.61 -7.11 7.01
C CYS A 107 18.45 -8.36 6.80
N LYS A 108 18.55 -9.20 7.81
CA LYS A 108 19.02 -10.57 7.69
C LYS A 108 17.86 -11.52 7.42
N ALA A 109 18.16 -12.66 6.80
CA ALA A 109 17.17 -13.73 6.66
C ALA A 109 16.59 -14.09 8.05
N GLY A 110 15.27 -14.09 8.14
CA GLY A 110 14.52 -14.29 9.40
C GLY A 110 14.04 -13.01 10.08
N ASP A 111 14.55 -11.83 9.70
CA ASP A 111 14.06 -10.56 10.25
C ASP A 111 12.65 -10.25 9.73
N LEU A 112 11.79 -9.77 10.63
CA LEU A 112 10.43 -9.32 10.33
C LEU A 112 10.36 -7.80 10.48
N VAL A 113 10.06 -7.10 9.39
CA VAL A 113 9.75 -5.68 9.39
C VAL A 113 8.23 -5.51 9.46
N VAL A 114 7.78 -4.72 10.43
CA VAL A 114 6.35 -4.43 10.66
C VAL A 114 6.12 -2.94 10.51
N PHE A 115 5.16 -2.54 9.69
CA PHE A 115 4.88 -1.12 9.45
C PHE A 115 3.39 -0.87 9.16
N PRO A 116 2.87 0.31 9.54
CA PRO A 116 1.51 0.70 9.18
C PRO A 116 1.40 0.89 7.66
N GLY A 117 0.26 0.52 7.08
CA GLY A 117 0.02 0.58 5.64
C GLY A 117 0.02 2.00 5.04
N THR A 118 0.00 3.03 5.89
CA THR A 118 0.14 4.45 5.55
C THR A 118 1.61 4.91 5.45
N LEU A 119 2.58 4.09 5.85
CA LEU A 119 4.00 4.42 5.72
C LEU A 119 4.39 4.39 4.23
N ASP A 120 4.95 5.49 3.73
CA ASP A 120 5.58 5.52 2.41
C ASP A 120 6.79 4.57 2.42
N HIS A 121 6.77 3.61 1.49
CA HIS A 121 7.86 2.66 1.31
C HIS A 121 7.98 2.22 -0.15
N LEU A 122 9.18 1.80 -0.54
CA LEU A 122 9.50 1.31 -1.88
C LEU A 122 10.68 0.31 -1.82
N SER A 123 10.96 -0.34 -2.94
CA SER A 123 12.22 -1.06 -3.15
C SER A 123 12.80 -0.68 -4.51
N LEU A 124 14.11 -0.51 -4.54
CA LEU A 124 14.84 -0.37 -5.80
C LEU A 124 15.04 -1.74 -6.46
N ALA A 125 15.34 -1.71 -7.76
CA ALA A 125 15.63 -2.92 -8.52
C ALA A 125 16.86 -3.64 -7.95
N ASN A 126 16.80 -4.97 -7.90
CA ASN A 126 17.95 -5.80 -7.52
C ASN A 126 18.99 -5.77 -8.65
N THR A 127 20.17 -5.22 -8.36
CA THR A 127 21.30 -5.14 -9.29
C THR A 127 22.41 -6.13 -8.97
N SER A 128 22.24 -6.91 -7.90
CA SER A 128 23.19 -7.90 -7.43
C SER A 128 23.02 -9.24 -8.16
N LYS A 129 23.86 -10.23 -7.79
CA LYS A 129 23.73 -11.63 -8.22
C LYS A 129 22.95 -12.51 -7.23
N LYS A 130 22.50 -11.95 -6.10
CA LYS A 130 21.80 -12.69 -5.04
C LYS A 130 20.31 -12.42 -5.13
N SER A 131 19.49 -13.43 -4.84
CA SER A 131 18.05 -13.24 -4.66
C SER A 131 17.75 -12.39 -3.43
N ARG A 132 16.50 -11.94 -3.37
CA ARG A 132 15.92 -11.22 -2.22
C ARG A 132 14.48 -11.73 -2.05
N HIS A 133 14.31 -12.97 -1.61
CA HIS A 133 12.97 -13.51 -1.38
C HIS A 133 12.37 -12.97 -0.09
N THR A 134 11.06 -12.75 -0.10
CA THR A 134 10.32 -12.16 1.01
C THR A 134 8.96 -12.83 1.08
N PHE A 135 8.46 -13.05 2.29
CA PHE A 135 7.08 -13.41 2.51
C PHE A 135 6.35 -12.21 3.12
N GLN A 136 5.16 -11.88 2.60
CA GLN A 136 4.43 -10.70 3.02
C GLN A 136 3.00 -11.06 3.40
N LEU A 137 2.53 -10.50 4.52
CA LEU A 137 1.15 -10.59 4.97
C LEU A 137 0.65 -9.19 5.30
N HIS A 138 -0.62 -8.93 5.00
CA HIS A 138 -1.30 -7.72 5.44
C HIS A 138 -2.41 -8.09 6.41
N LEU A 139 -2.47 -7.37 7.53
CA LEU A 139 -3.50 -7.53 8.55
C LEU A 139 -4.37 -6.28 8.61
N VAL A 140 -5.62 -6.46 9.03
CA VAL A 140 -6.58 -5.38 9.34
C VAL A 140 -7.30 -5.73 10.64
N GLU A 141 -7.61 -4.75 11.49
CA GLU A 141 -8.12 -5.02 12.85
C GLU A 141 -9.60 -5.44 12.92
N GLY A 142 -10.33 -5.42 11.80
CA GLY A 142 -11.72 -5.85 11.74
C GLY A 142 -12.71 -4.95 12.48
N TYR A 143 -14.00 -5.19 12.26
CA TYR A 143 -15.07 -4.34 12.80
C TYR A 143 -15.30 -4.59 14.29
N ASP A 144 -15.36 -5.85 14.71
CA ASP A 144 -15.77 -6.22 16.08
C ASP A 144 -14.77 -5.74 17.16
N VAL A 145 -13.49 -5.63 16.81
CA VAL A 145 -12.42 -5.21 17.73
C VAL A 145 -12.15 -3.72 17.65
N ALA A 146 -12.05 -3.16 16.43
CA ALA A 146 -11.55 -1.80 16.22
C ALA A 146 -12.56 -0.82 15.62
N GLY A 147 -13.78 -1.27 15.33
CA GLY A 147 -14.80 -0.48 14.62
C GLY A 147 -14.38 -0.12 13.20
N VAL A 148 -13.53 -0.94 12.58
CA VAL A 148 -12.96 -0.68 11.25
C VAL A 148 -13.60 -1.59 10.21
N THR A 149 -14.09 -0.97 9.14
CA THR A 149 -14.75 -1.65 8.03
C THR A 149 -13.82 -1.75 6.83
N TRP A 150 -13.76 -2.94 6.22
CA TRP A 150 -13.12 -3.14 4.92
C TRP A 150 -13.91 -2.43 3.83
N ASP A 151 -13.26 -1.58 3.06
CA ASP A 151 -13.96 -0.76 2.07
C ASP A 151 -14.51 -1.62 0.93
N GLU A 152 -15.81 -1.50 0.64
CA GLU A 152 -16.52 -2.27 -0.38
C GLU A 152 -15.98 -2.03 -1.81
N SER A 153 -15.32 -0.89 -2.02
CA SER A 153 -14.73 -0.55 -3.31
C SER A 153 -13.30 -1.05 -3.46
N ASN A 154 -12.66 -1.64 -2.45
CA ASN A 154 -11.34 -2.25 -2.60
C ASN A 154 -11.33 -3.28 -3.74
N TRP A 155 -10.21 -3.37 -4.45
CA TRP A 155 -10.05 -4.32 -5.56
C TRP A 155 -10.25 -5.77 -5.09
N LEU A 156 -9.70 -6.10 -3.92
CA LEU A 156 -9.84 -7.38 -3.24
C LEU A 156 -11.13 -7.39 -2.41
N GLN A 157 -12.02 -8.32 -2.74
CA GLN A 157 -13.22 -8.64 -1.96
C GLN A 157 -13.36 -10.15 -1.88
N TYR A 158 -13.86 -10.63 -0.76
CA TYR A 158 -14.28 -12.02 -0.62
C TYR A 158 -15.71 -12.18 -1.15
N PRO A 159 -16.11 -13.40 -1.57
CA PRO A 159 -17.51 -13.69 -1.88
C PRO A 159 -18.42 -13.37 -0.69
N ASN A 160 -19.68 -13.04 -0.98
CA ASN A 160 -20.67 -12.76 0.07
C ASN A 160 -20.75 -13.92 1.08
N GLY A 161 -20.73 -13.58 2.37
CA GLY A 161 -20.76 -14.54 3.46
C GLY A 161 -19.39 -15.14 3.83
N MET A 162 -18.31 -14.77 3.15
CA MET A 162 -16.94 -15.12 3.56
C MET A 162 -16.23 -13.91 4.14
N SER A 163 -15.52 -14.12 5.25
CA SER A 163 -14.64 -13.13 5.88
C SER A 163 -13.17 -13.42 5.58
N PHE A 164 -12.32 -12.41 5.78
CA PHE A 164 -10.88 -12.65 5.90
C PHE A 164 -10.62 -13.59 7.09
N LEU A 165 -9.58 -14.41 6.95
CA LEU A 165 -9.14 -15.30 8.03
C LEU A 165 -8.77 -14.47 9.28
N SER A 166 -9.33 -14.83 10.43
CA SER A 166 -8.87 -14.30 11.71
C SER A 166 -7.55 -14.95 12.13
N ILE A 167 -6.60 -14.15 12.60
CA ILE A 167 -5.35 -14.65 13.17
C ILE A 167 -5.49 -15.04 14.66
N LEU A 168 -6.55 -14.56 15.31
CA LEU A 168 -6.88 -14.96 16.67
C LEU A 168 -7.78 -16.18 16.59
N ASN A 169 -7.36 -17.26 17.25
CA ASN A 169 -8.25 -18.37 17.54
C ASN A 169 -9.22 -17.90 18.63
N GLU A 170 -10.51 -17.87 18.32
CA GLU A 170 -11.56 -17.87 19.34
C GLU A 170 -11.64 -19.24 20.03
#